data_AF-A0A815D2T7-F1
#
_entry.id   AF-A0A815D2T7-F1
#
_cell.length_a   1.000
_cell.length_b   1.000
_cell.length_c   1.000
_cell.angle_alpha   90.00
_cell.angle_beta   90.00
_cell.angle_gamma   90.00
#
_symmetry.space_group_name_H-M   'P 1'
#
loop_
_entity.id
_entity.type
_entity.pdbx_description
1 polymer ?
#
loop_
_entity_poly.entity_id
_entity_poly.type
_entity_poly.pdbx_seq_one_letter_code
_entity_poly.pdbx_strand_id
1 'polypeptide(L)'
;EIIRPIFDKECQNTTIIDGTSLIQALHQYMRKGLFKSTTLFCTFDVRNLYTMLPQEEALNVLVEFLHVHGYTKVKGIPLETIRLLASIVLKENVFVYGKKIYQQVLGGAMGSLFTLTLANIFMWKWHKELVRRQDMTENANTWHPNIKLEYKIGKSLLFLDVLLTNINGALSTSSYHKPAAEPYVVPFISDHPRHVFENIVQTSLRRAIKYSLTFQSFNDERRYIKSTFLYNGSVYC
;
A
#
# COMPACT_ATOMS: atom_id res chain seq x y z
N GLU A 1 12.05 -7.09 -15.59
CA GLU A 1 12.26 -5.81 -14.86
C GLU A 1 13.69 -5.74 -14.32
N ILE A 2 14.40 -4.63 -14.53
CA ILE A 2 15.82 -4.49 -14.11
C ILE A 2 15.93 -3.87 -12.71
N ILE A 3 15.09 -2.87 -12.42
CA ILE A 3 15.20 -2.03 -11.21
C ILE A 3 14.36 -2.59 -10.06
N ARG A 4 13.19 -3.18 -10.35
CA ARG A 4 12.25 -3.66 -9.34
C ARG A 4 12.86 -4.64 -8.33
N PRO A 5 13.64 -5.67 -8.73
CA PRO A 5 14.27 -6.57 -7.77
C PRO A 5 15.28 -5.88 -6.83
N ILE A 6 15.92 -4.79 -7.29
CA ILE A 6 16.83 -4.00 -6.45
C ILE A 6 16.01 -3.25 -5.42
N PHE A 7 14.92 -2.59 -5.83
CA PHE A 7 14.02 -1.90 -4.90
C PHE A 7 13.50 -2.85 -3.82
N ASP A 8 12.95 -4.01 -4.21
CA ASP A 8 12.36 -4.96 -3.26
C ASP A 8 13.41 -5.49 -2.26
N LYS A 9 14.65 -5.71 -2.70
CA LYS A 9 15.76 -6.13 -1.84
C LYS A 9 16.16 -5.04 -0.85
N GLU A 10 16.41 -3.82 -1.34
CA GLU A 10 16.97 -2.74 -0.54
C GLU A 10 15.94 -2.10 0.41
N CYS A 11 14.65 -2.16 0.07
CA CYS A 11 13.56 -1.56 0.84
C CYS A 11 12.74 -2.56 1.66
N GLN A 12 13.16 -3.83 1.75
CA GLN A 12 12.42 -4.89 2.43
C GLN A 12 12.09 -4.55 3.89
N ASN A 13 13.02 -3.92 4.61
CA ASN A 13 12.86 -3.61 6.04
C ASN A 13 11.92 -2.43 6.32
N THR A 14 11.69 -1.57 5.32
CA THR A 14 10.84 -0.38 5.47
C THR A 14 9.48 -0.53 4.79
N THR A 15 9.28 -1.62 4.03
CA THR A 15 8.07 -1.84 3.25
C THR A 15 7.13 -2.78 4.00
N ILE A 16 5.89 -2.34 4.20
CA ILE A 16 4.80 -3.14 4.74
C ILE A 16 3.90 -3.53 3.58
N ILE A 17 3.78 -4.83 3.31
CA ILE A 17 3.13 -5.35 2.11
C ILE A 17 1.64 -5.58 2.37
N ASP A 18 1.31 -6.11 3.55
CA ASP A 18 -0.05 -6.47 3.93
C ASP A 18 -0.32 -6.28 5.42
N GLY A 19 -1.58 -6.48 5.83
CA GLY A 19 -1.98 -6.38 7.23
C GLY A 19 -1.25 -7.36 8.16
N THR A 20 -0.83 -8.53 7.68
CA THR A 20 -0.10 -9.51 8.50
C THR A 20 1.32 -9.02 8.79
N SER A 21 2.03 -8.51 7.79
CA SER A 21 3.35 -7.90 7.94
C SER A 21 3.32 -6.69 8.88
N LEU A 22 2.25 -5.90 8.84
CA LEU A 22 2.02 -4.80 9.78
C LEU A 22 1.86 -5.30 11.21
N ILE A 23 0.99 -6.31 11.43
CA ILE A 23 0.75 -6.89 12.76
C ILE A 23 2.06 -7.46 13.33
N GLN A 24 2.86 -8.14 12.49
CA GLN A 24 4.17 -8.66 12.91
C GLN A 24 5.13 -7.54 13.33
N ALA A 25 5.21 -6.44 12.56
CA ALA A 25 6.03 -5.28 12.90
C ALA A 25 5.57 -4.61 14.20
N LEU A 26 4.24 -4.47 14.41
CA LEU A 26 3.68 -3.93 15.64
C LEU A 26 3.97 -4.83 16.85
N HIS A 27 3.87 -6.15 16.71
CA HIS A 27 4.27 -7.07 17.77
C HIS A 27 5.76 -6.94 18.11
N GLN A 28 6.63 -6.76 17.12
CA GLN A 28 8.06 -6.50 17.39
C GLN A 28 8.26 -5.18 18.14
N TYR A 29 7.49 -4.14 17.80
CA TYR A 29 7.50 -2.86 18.51
C TYR A 29 7.01 -3.00 19.97
N MET A 30 5.97 -3.80 20.20
CA MET A 30 5.47 -4.13 21.54
C MET A 30 6.51 -4.88 22.38
N ARG A 31 7.20 -5.87 21.79
CA ARG A 31 8.27 -6.63 22.49
C ARG A 31 9.42 -5.73 22.95
N LYS A 32 9.64 -4.59 22.28
CA LYS A 32 10.63 -3.59 22.68
C LYS A 32 10.15 -2.68 23.84
N GLY A 33 8.93 -2.86 24.34
CA GLY A 33 8.37 -2.06 25.44
C GLY A 33 8.02 -0.61 25.06
N LEU A 34 7.96 -0.32 23.75
CA LEU A 34 7.73 1.04 23.24
C LEU A 34 6.23 1.36 23.09
N PHE A 35 5.37 0.35 23.08
CA PHE A 35 3.92 0.51 22.94
C PHE A 35 3.28 0.85 24.29
N LYS A 36 2.73 2.06 24.40
CA LYS A 36 2.16 2.64 25.63
C LYS A 36 0.70 3.03 25.42
N SER A 37 -0.01 3.31 26.51
CA SER A 37 -1.39 3.84 26.46
C SER A 37 -1.51 5.19 25.72
N THR A 38 -0.41 5.94 25.63
CA THR A 38 -0.30 7.21 24.90
C THR A 38 0.12 7.04 23.45
N THR A 39 0.44 5.82 23.01
CA THR A 39 0.85 5.57 21.61
C THR A 39 -0.32 5.83 20.67
N LEU A 40 -0.09 6.70 19.69
CA LEU A 40 -1.02 7.01 18.62
C LEU A 40 -0.54 6.36 17.32
N PHE A 41 -1.47 5.91 16.50
CA PHE A 41 -1.22 5.52 15.13
C PHE A 41 -1.32 6.74 14.23
N CYS A 42 -0.50 6.76 13.18
CA CYS A 42 -0.54 7.76 12.13
C CYS A 42 -0.42 7.07 10.77
N THR A 43 -1.26 7.46 9.82
CA THR A 43 -1.09 7.10 8.40
C THR A 43 -1.04 8.34 7.56
N PHE A 44 -0.20 8.27 6.53
CA PHE A 44 -0.08 9.26 5.48
C PHE A 44 -0.45 8.59 4.16
N ASP A 45 -1.38 9.18 3.43
CA ASP A 45 -1.77 8.75 2.08
C ASP A 45 -1.45 9.86 1.09
N VAL A 46 -0.87 9.50 -0.05
CA VAL A 46 -0.48 10.46 -1.09
C VAL A 46 -1.56 10.52 -2.15
N ARG A 47 -2.20 11.67 -2.31
CA ARG A 47 -3.21 11.87 -3.35
C ARG A 47 -2.58 11.80 -4.73
N ASN A 48 -3.15 10.96 -5.59
CA ASN A 48 -2.88 10.94 -7.03
C ASN A 48 -1.38 10.83 -7.39
N LEU A 49 -0.60 10.08 -6.60
CA LEU A 49 0.86 9.97 -6.76
C LEU A 49 1.28 9.71 -8.21
N TYR A 50 0.63 8.75 -8.89
CA TYR A 50 0.97 8.37 -10.26
C TYR A 50 0.79 9.49 -11.29
N THR A 51 -0.25 10.32 -11.14
CA THR A 51 -0.53 11.41 -12.10
C THR A 51 0.21 12.68 -11.75
N MET A 52 0.66 12.82 -10.50
CA MET A 52 1.33 14.03 -10.00
C MET A 52 2.84 13.87 -9.84
N LEU A 53 3.39 12.68 -10.11
CA LEU A 53 4.82 12.39 -9.98
C LEU A 53 5.66 13.37 -10.83
N PRO A 54 6.54 14.18 -10.22
CA PRO A 54 7.42 15.08 -10.96
C PRO A 54 8.46 14.26 -11.72
N GLN A 55 8.39 14.27 -13.06
CA GLN A 55 9.15 13.33 -13.88
C GLN A 55 10.67 13.49 -13.74
N GLU A 56 11.19 14.70 -13.85
CA GLU A 56 12.64 14.98 -13.69
C GLU A 56 13.16 14.62 -12.30
N GLU A 57 12.42 15.03 -11.27
CA GLU A 57 12.81 14.74 -9.89
C GLU A 57 12.82 13.24 -9.64
N ALA A 58 11.80 12.51 -10.09
CA ALA A 58 11.72 11.06 -9.96
C ALA A 58 12.90 10.35 -10.65
N LEU A 59 13.31 10.82 -11.83
CA LEU A 59 14.49 10.29 -12.53
C LEU A 59 15.79 10.56 -11.76
N ASN A 60 15.92 11.72 -11.14
CA ASN A 60 17.08 12.04 -10.30
C ASN A 60 17.10 11.19 -9.02
N VAL A 61 15.94 11.02 -8.38
CA VAL A 61 15.80 10.15 -7.18
C VAL A 61 16.10 8.70 -7.52
N LEU A 62 15.77 8.22 -8.73
CA LEU A 62 16.15 6.89 -9.19
C LEU A 62 17.68 6.70 -9.22
N VAL A 63 18.41 7.66 -9.77
CA VAL A 63 19.88 7.60 -9.83
C VAL A 63 20.48 7.70 -8.43
N GLU A 64 19.98 8.62 -7.61
CA GLU A 64 20.38 8.77 -6.21
C GLU A 64 20.16 7.48 -5.42
N PHE A 65 19.00 6.85 -5.56
CA PHE A 65 18.69 5.56 -4.92
C PHE A 65 19.72 4.49 -5.31
N LEU A 66 19.98 4.30 -6.60
CA LEU A 66 20.96 3.33 -7.06
C LEU A 66 22.36 3.64 -6.53
N HIS A 67 22.75 4.91 -6.51
CA HIS A 67 24.05 5.34 -6.02
C HIS A 67 24.22 5.11 -4.51
N VAL A 68 23.23 5.48 -3.69
CA VAL A 68 23.24 5.31 -2.23
C VAL A 68 23.33 3.82 -1.84
N HIS A 69 22.77 2.93 -2.65
CA HIS A 69 22.85 1.48 -2.45
C HIS A 69 24.09 0.84 -3.13
N GLY A 70 25.06 1.64 -3.56
CA GLY A 70 26.37 1.19 -4.05
C GLY A 70 26.41 0.73 -5.51
N TYR A 71 25.35 0.98 -6.29
CA TYR A 71 25.33 0.63 -7.71
C TYR A 71 25.98 1.74 -8.54
N THR A 72 26.95 1.38 -9.37
CA THR A 72 27.48 2.24 -10.45
C THR A 72 26.99 1.80 -11.83
N LYS A 73 26.56 0.54 -11.92
CA LYS A 73 25.95 -0.08 -13.10
C LYS A 73 24.90 -1.09 -12.63
N VAL A 74 23.84 -1.28 -13.42
CA VAL A 74 22.86 -2.36 -13.20
C VAL A 74 22.86 -3.29 -14.40
N LYS A 75 23.17 -4.57 -14.17
CA LYS A 75 23.34 -5.57 -15.25
C LYS A 75 24.31 -5.11 -16.35
N GLY A 76 25.40 -4.43 -15.97
CA GLY A 76 26.39 -3.88 -16.89
C GLY A 76 26.01 -2.53 -17.53
N ILE A 77 24.78 -2.05 -17.34
CA ILE A 77 24.29 -0.77 -17.88
C ILE A 77 24.67 0.37 -16.92
N PRO A 78 25.38 1.42 -17.38
CA PRO A 78 25.69 2.60 -16.57
C PRO A 78 24.43 3.33 -16.06
N LEU A 79 24.51 3.96 -14.89
CA LEU A 79 23.36 4.70 -14.32
C LEU A 79 22.84 5.81 -15.25
N GLU A 80 23.73 6.51 -15.97
CA GLU A 80 23.32 7.53 -16.95
C GLU A 80 22.47 6.94 -18.07
N THR A 81 22.84 5.75 -18.56
CA THR A 81 22.05 5.04 -19.57
C THR A 81 20.72 4.57 -18.99
N ILE A 82 20.68 4.13 -17.73
CA ILE A 82 19.43 3.78 -17.04
C ILE A 82 18.53 5.02 -16.92
N ARG A 83 19.08 6.17 -16.53
CA ARG A 83 18.36 7.45 -16.44
C ARG A 83 17.80 7.87 -17.79
N LEU A 84 18.58 7.71 -18.86
CA LEU A 84 18.13 8.00 -20.23
C LEU A 84 16.97 7.09 -20.65
N LEU A 85 17.11 5.77 -20.47
CA LEU A 85 16.05 4.80 -20.79
C LEU A 85 14.78 5.06 -19.98
N ALA A 86 14.94 5.35 -18.68
CA ALA A 86 13.84 5.74 -17.80
C ALA A 86 13.15 7.02 -18.27
N SER A 87 13.93 8.03 -18.71
CA SER A 87 13.40 9.28 -19.26
C SER A 87 12.57 9.04 -20.51
N ILE A 88 13.01 8.15 -21.41
CA ILE A 88 12.26 7.81 -22.62
C ILE A 88 10.92 7.16 -22.24
N VAL A 89 10.93 6.16 -21.35
CA VAL A 89 9.70 5.46 -20.93
C VAL A 89 8.70 6.42 -20.27
N LEU A 90 9.18 7.41 -19.52
CA LEU A 90 8.32 8.33 -18.78
C LEU A 90 7.81 9.50 -19.63
N LYS A 91 8.65 10.07 -20.50
CA LYS A 91 8.35 11.29 -21.26
C LYS A 91 7.77 11.03 -22.64
N GLU A 92 8.12 9.92 -23.29
CA GLU A 92 7.58 9.56 -24.61
C GLU A 92 6.21 8.87 -24.50
N ASN A 93 5.50 9.10 -23.39
CA ASN A 93 4.17 8.54 -23.18
C ASN A 93 3.12 9.42 -23.87
N VAL A 94 2.54 8.88 -24.95
CA VAL A 94 1.51 9.52 -25.76
C VAL A 94 0.20 8.72 -25.71
N PHE A 95 -0.93 9.42 -25.70
CA PHE A 95 -2.26 8.81 -25.72
C PHE A 95 -3.21 9.58 -26.64
N VAL A 96 -4.25 8.90 -27.11
CA VAL A 96 -5.26 9.48 -28.01
C VAL A 96 -6.56 9.68 -27.25
N TYR A 97 -7.10 10.89 -27.31
CA TYR A 97 -8.43 11.19 -26.79
C TYR A 97 -9.18 12.11 -27.76
N GLY A 98 -10.41 11.77 -28.12
CA GLY A 98 -11.22 12.58 -29.04
C GLY A 98 -10.55 12.85 -30.40
N LYS A 99 -9.86 11.84 -30.97
CA LYS A 99 -9.07 11.94 -32.22
C LYS A 99 -7.89 12.92 -32.17
N LYS A 100 -7.48 13.39 -30.98
CA LYS A 100 -6.29 14.21 -30.77
C LYS A 100 -5.23 13.40 -30.02
N ILE A 101 -3.97 13.62 -30.37
CA ILE A 101 -2.81 13.00 -29.72
C ILE A 101 -2.34 13.95 -28.62
N TYR A 102 -2.10 13.41 -27.43
CA TYR A 102 -1.60 14.13 -26.26
C TYR A 102 -0.33 13.46 -25.75
N GLN A 103 0.60 14.26 -25.23
CA GLN A 103 1.79 13.78 -24.53
C GLN A 103 1.65 14.06 -23.04
N GLN A 104 2.00 13.08 -22.21
CA GLN A 104 1.94 13.22 -20.77
C GLN A 104 3.17 13.98 -20.25
N VAL A 105 2.96 15.20 -19.75
CA VAL A 105 4.01 16.08 -19.22
C VAL A 105 4.23 15.95 -17.70
N LEU A 106 3.32 15.28 -16.99
CA LEU A 106 3.37 15.08 -15.54
C LEU A 106 2.86 13.68 -15.17
N GLY A 107 3.48 13.06 -14.16
CA GLY A 107 3.17 11.71 -13.77
C GLY A 107 3.76 10.66 -14.71
N GLY A 108 3.22 9.44 -14.65
CA GLY A 108 3.49 8.40 -15.65
C GLY A 108 2.24 7.63 -16.04
N ALA A 109 2.38 6.72 -17.00
CA ALA A 109 1.28 5.88 -17.45
C ALA A 109 0.74 5.03 -16.30
N MET A 110 -0.55 5.16 -15.98
CA MET A 110 -1.21 4.24 -15.07
C MET A 110 -1.18 2.82 -15.65
N GLY A 111 -0.74 1.85 -14.85
CA GLY A 111 -0.54 0.46 -15.28
C GLY A 111 0.86 0.14 -15.79
N SER A 112 1.74 1.14 -15.97
CA SER A 112 3.15 0.88 -16.25
C SER A 112 3.85 0.35 -15.01
N LEU A 113 4.39 -0.88 -15.11
CA LEU A 113 5.20 -1.50 -14.06
C LEU A 113 6.44 -0.66 -13.72
N PHE A 114 6.98 0.06 -14.70
CA PHE A 114 8.09 0.98 -14.48
C PHE A 114 7.65 2.19 -13.65
N THR A 115 6.52 2.82 -13.98
CA THR A 115 5.99 3.95 -13.21
C THR A 115 5.68 3.55 -11.77
N LEU A 116 5.16 2.33 -11.53
CA LEU A 116 5.01 1.76 -10.18
C LEU A 116 6.34 1.73 -9.42
N THR A 117 7.37 1.16 -10.02
CA THR A 117 8.69 1.04 -9.38
C THR A 117 9.29 2.42 -9.12
N LEU A 118 9.16 3.34 -10.07
CA LEU A 118 9.68 4.71 -9.95
C LEU A 118 8.96 5.50 -8.86
N ALA A 119 7.62 5.39 -8.77
CA ALA A 119 6.83 6.02 -7.71
C ALA A 119 7.24 5.50 -6.33
N ASN A 120 7.47 4.18 -6.18
CA ASN A 120 7.95 3.61 -4.93
C ASN A 120 9.35 4.12 -4.54
N ILE A 121 10.27 4.25 -5.51
CA ILE A 121 11.61 4.82 -5.28
C ILE A 121 11.52 6.31 -4.92
N PHE A 122 10.63 7.06 -5.55
CA PHE A 122 10.37 8.45 -5.17
C PHE A 122 9.87 8.54 -3.72
N MET A 123 8.93 7.68 -3.34
CA MET A 123 8.44 7.58 -1.96
C MET A 123 9.52 7.13 -0.98
N TRP A 124 10.53 6.36 -1.41
CA TRP A 124 11.69 6.01 -0.59
C TRP A 124 12.57 7.23 -0.20
N LYS A 125 12.61 8.29 -1.02
CA LYS A 125 13.27 9.52 -0.58
C LYS A 125 12.35 10.31 0.33
N TRP A 126 11.08 10.37 -0.05
CA TRP A 126 10.08 11.22 0.59
C TRP A 126 9.75 10.76 2.02
N HIS A 127 9.56 9.46 2.25
CA HIS A 127 9.30 8.92 3.59
C HIS A 127 10.49 9.11 4.55
N LYS A 128 11.75 9.11 4.04
CA LYS A 128 12.94 9.38 4.87
C LYS A 128 12.92 10.81 5.38
N GLU A 129 12.58 11.76 4.51
CA GLU A 129 12.49 13.16 4.91
C GLU A 129 11.35 13.39 5.91
N LEU A 130 10.21 12.70 5.71
CA LEU A 130 9.09 12.73 6.66
C LEU A 130 9.50 12.21 8.04
N VAL A 131 10.18 11.05 8.10
CA VAL A 131 10.68 10.48 9.36
C VAL A 131 11.74 11.38 9.99
N ARG A 132 12.62 12.00 9.20
CA ARG A 132 13.69 12.90 9.68
C ARG A 132 13.11 14.16 10.32
N ARG A 133 12.10 14.76 9.72
CA ARG A 133 11.48 16.00 10.21
C ARG A 133 10.49 15.76 11.35
N GLN A 134 9.93 14.55 11.45
CA GLN A 134 8.88 14.20 12.40
C GLN A 134 7.66 15.14 12.34
N ASP A 135 7.40 15.71 11.17
CA ASP A 135 6.28 16.62 10.98
C ASP A 135 5.00 15.82 10.73
N MET A 136 4.11 15.82 11.72
CA MET A 136 2.87 15.05 11.71
C MET A 136 1.66 15.89 11.27
N THR A 137 1.88 17.05 10.64
CA THR A 137 0.86 18.09 10.43
C THR A 137 0.76 18.62 8.99
N GLU A 138 -0.15 19.57 8.76
CA GLU A 138 -0.38 20.24 7.46
C GLU A 138 0.88 20.87 6.84
N ASN A 139 1.90 21.16 7.64
CA ASN A 139 3.17 21.69 7.17
C ASN A 139 3.84 20.77 6.13
N ALA A 140 3.64 19.45 6.21
CA ALA A 140 4.18 18.50 5.23
C ALA A 140 3.67 18.75 3.80
N ASN A 141 2.46 19.31 3.65
CA ASN A 141 1.90 19.67 2.34
C ASN A 141 2.57 20.91 1.71
N THR A 142 3.36 21.66 2.47
CA THR A 142 4.11 22.81 1.95
C THR A 142 5.46 22.42 1.35
N TRP A 143 5.91 21.18 1.57
CA TRP A 143 7.26 20.76 1.20
C TRP A 143 7.44 20.56 -0.30
N HIS A 144 6.37 20.23 -1.02
CA HIS A 144 6.45 19.96 -2.44
C HIS A 144 5.17 20.42 -3.17
N PRO A 145 5.26 21.14 -4.30
CA PRO A 145 4.10 21.70 -5.00
C PRO A 145 3.11 20.64 -5.51
N ASN A 146 3.62 19.48 -5.93
CA ASN A 146 2.81 18.45 -6.59
C ASN A 146 2.35 17.31 -5.66
N ILE A 147 2.95 17.17 -4.48
CA ILE A 147 2.67 16.05 -3.57
C ILE A 147 1.75 16.55 -2.47
N LYS A 148 0.55 15.98 -2.39
CA LYS A 148 -0.44 16.30 -1.37
C LYS A 148 -0.70 15.07 -0.52
N LEU A 149 -0.55 15.23 0.79
CA LEU A 149 -0.85 14.22 1.79
C LEU A 149 -2.21 14.42 2.42
N GLU A 150 -2.89 13.31 2.59
CA GLU A 150 -3.90 13.15 3.64
C GLU A 150 -3.27 12.41 4.81
N TYR A 151 -3.50 12.88 6.02
CA TYR A 151 -3.06 12.16 7.20
C TYR A 151 -4.22 11.89 8.15
N LYS A 152 -4.11 10.79 8.89
CA LYS A 152 -5.04 10.41 9.96
C LYS A 152 -4.22 10.02 11.17
N ILE A 153 -4.56 10.59 12.32
CA ILE A 153 -3.90 10.30 13.60
C ILE A 153 -4.97 9.90 14.60
N GLY A 154 -4.73 8.83 15.34
CA GLY A 154 -5.67 8.39 16.37
C GLY A 154 -5.20 7.17 17.15
N LYS A 155 -5.93 6.87 18.24
CA LYS A 155 -5.78 5.60 18.98
C LYS A 155 -6.35 4.41 18.22
N SER A 156 -7.31 4.66 17.32
CA SER A 156 -7.86 3.69 16.40
C SER A 156 -7.65 4.18 14.98
N LEU A 157 -7.12 3.31 14.11
CA LEU A 157 -6.77 3.70 12.75
C LEU A 157 -6.85 2.50 11.80
N LEU A 158 -7.18 2.79 10.54
CA LEU A 158 -7.34 1.79 9.48
C LEU A 158 -6.08 1.67 8.63
N PHE A 159 -5.66 0.43 8.38
CA PHE A 159 -4.65 0.09 7.38
C PHE A 159 -5.15 -1.07 6.52
N LEU A 160 -5.39 -0.81 5.23
CA LEU A 160 -6.01 -1.78 4.32
C LEU A 160 -7.30 -2.38 4.94
N ASP A 161 -7.30 -3.69 5.14
CA ASP A 161 -8.40 -4.48 5.71
C ASP A 161 -8.28 -4.68 7.23
N VAL A 162 -7.38 -3.97 7.91
CA VAL A 162 -7.12 -4.12 9.36
C VAL A 162 -7.46 -2.83 10.10
N LEU A 163 -8.29 -2.95 11.14
CA LEU A 163 -8.51 -1.90 12.13
C LEU A 163 -7.54 -2.12 13.29
N LEU A 164 -6.65 -1.16 13.49
CA LEU A 164 -5.75 -1.09 14.64
C LEU A 164 -6.41 -0.29 15.75
N THR A 165 -6.34 -0.75 17.00
CA THR A 165 -6.81 0.00 18.16
C THR A 165 -5.85 -0.19 19.33
N ASN A 166 -5.48 0.90 19.98
CA ASN A 166 -4.73 0.89 21.22
C ASN A 166 -5.70 0.95 22.42
N ILE A 167 -5.86 -0.17 23.11
CA ILE A 167 -6.67 -0.28 24.32
C ILE A 167 -5.73 -0.19 25.52
N ASN A 168 -5.50 1.03 26.02
CA ASN A 168 -4.71 1.29 27.24
C ASN A 168 -3.31 0.64 27.26
N GLY A 169 -2.64 0.56 26.10
CA GLY A 169 -1.32 -0.07 25.96
C GLY A 169 -1.37 -1.53 25.50
N ALA A 170 -2.55 -2.08 25.22
CA ALA A 170 -2.72 -3.35 24.51
C ALA A 170 -3.15 -3.09 23.06
N LEU A 171 -2.44 -3.72 22.12
CA LEU A 171 -2.83 -3.70 20.71
C LEU A 171 -4.02 -4.63 20.50
N SER A 172 -5.10 -4.09 19.95
CA SER A 172 -6.23 -4.85 19.44
C SER A 172 -6.32 -4.66 17.93
N THR A 173 -6.48 -5.77 17.20
CA THR A 173 -6.72 -5.72 15.76
C THR A 173 -7.94 -6.55 15.39
N SER A 174 -8.68 -6.04 14.40
CA SER A 174 -9.84 -6.70 13.82
C SER A 174 -9.89 -6.49 12.31
N SER A 175 -10.65 -7.34 11.63
CA SER A 175 -10.93 -7.15 10.20
C SER A 175 -11.84 -5.94 10.00
N TYR A 176 -11.52 -5.11 9.02
CA TYR A 176 -12.32 -3.95 8.65
C TYR A 176 -13.04 -4.20 7.32
N HIS A 177 -14.34 -3.89 7.29
CA HIS A 177 -15.16 -3.89 6.08
C HIS A 177 -15.63 -2.48 5.81
N LYS A 178 -15.44 -2.00 4.57
CA LYS A 178 -15.90 -0.67 4.18
C LYS A 178 -17.43 -0.63 4.23
N PRO A 179 -18.06 0.35 4.90
CA PRO A 179 -19.52 0.44 4.98
C PRO A 179 -20.21 0.55 3.61
N ALA A 180 -19.50 1.11 2.62
CA ALA A 180 -20.00 1.28 1.26
C ALA A 180 -19.72 0.06 0.34
N ALA A 181 -19.02 -0.97 0.83
CA ALA A 181 -18.88 -2.19 0.08
C ALA A 181 -20.20 -2.95 0.17
N GLU A 182 -20.87 -3.15 -0.96
CA GLU A 182 -21.95 -4.11 -1.02
C GLU A 182 -21.40 -5.47 -0.57
N PRO A 183 -22.08 -6.19 0.32
CA PRO A 183 -21.67 -7.51 0.76
C PRO A 183 -21.96 -8.54 -0.35
N TYR A 184 -21.63 -8.21 -1.60
CA TYR A 184 -21.88 -9.06 -2.75
C TYR A 184 -20.87 -10.20 -2.75
N VAL A 185 -21.40 -11.40 -2.61
CA VAL A 185 -20.65 -12.64 -2.78
C VAL A 185 -21.26 -13.35 -3.97
N VAL A 186 -20.41 -14.00 -4.77
CA VAL A 186 -20.85 -14.84 -5.89
C VAL A 186 -21.96 -15.79 -5.40
N PRO A 187 -23.17 -15.76 -6.00
CA PRO A 187 -24.28 -16.62 -5.60
C PRO A 187 -23.95 -18.09 -5.85
N PHE A 188 -24.27 -18.97 -4.90
CA PHE A 188 -23.97 -20.41 -5.00
C PHE A 188 -24.57 -21.10 -6.24
N ILE A 189 -25.70 -20.58 -6.73
CA ILE A 189 -26.39 -21.09 -7.94
C ILE A 189 -25.74 -20.67 -9.25
N SER A 190 -24.70 -19.84 -9.22
CA SER A 190 -24.00 -19.43 -10.45
C SER A 190 -23.16 -20.59 -11.01
N ASP A 191 -22.88 -20.55 -12.32
CA ASP A 191 -22.14 -21.59 -13.04
C ASP A 191 -20.62 -21.57 -12.77
N HIS A 192 -20.20 -21.01 -11.65
CA HIS A 192 -18.81 -21.02 -11.23
C HIS A 192 -18.45 -22.39 -10.62
N PRO A 193 -17.21 -22.87 -10.83
CA PRO A 193 -16.77 -24.10 -10.20
C PRO A 193 -16.88 -24.06 -8.66
N ARG A 194 -17.23 -25.19 -8.04
CA ARG A 194 -17.39 -25.31 -6.57
C ARG A 194 -16.19 -24.80 -5.77
N HIS A 195 -14.98 -25.04 -6.27
CA HIS A 195 -13.75 -24.58 -5.62
C HIS A 195 -13.68 -23.06 -5.47
N VAL A 196 -14.35 -22.27 -6.32
CA VAL A 196 -14.38 -20.80 -6.21
C VAL A 196 -15.14 -20.40 -4.94
N PHE A 197 -16.30 -21.00 -4.68
CA PHE A 197 -17.08 -20.74 -3.47
C PHE A 197 -16.35 -21.17 -2.20
N GLU A 198 -15.78 -22.39 -2.22
CA GLU A 198 -14.96 -22.88 -1.11
C GLU A 198 -13.79 -21.93 -0.85
N ASN A 199 -13.12 -21.45 -1.89
CA ASN A 199 -12.03 -20.49 -1.76
C ASN A 199 -12.49 -19.15 -1.19
N ILE A 200 -13.67 -18.63 -1.55
CA ILE A 200 -14.20 -17.38 -0.97
C ILE A 200 -14.44 -17.55 0.54
N VAL A 201 -15.06 -18.66 0.97
CA VAL A 201 -15.27 -18.96 2.39
C VAL A 201 -13.93 -19.14 3.10
N GLN A 202 -13.04 -19.97 2.56
CA GLN A 202 -11.74 -20.26 3.16
C GLN A 202 -10.87 -19.01 3.27
N THR A 203 -10.80 -18.19 2.23
CA THR A 203 -9.99 -16.95 2.25
C THR A 203 -10.56 -15.94 3.24
N SER A 204 -11.88 -15.78 3.31
CA SER A 204 -12.53 -14.89 4.28
C SER A 204 -12.25 -15.32 5.72
N LEU A 205 -12.38 -16.62 6.02
CA LEU A 205 -12.08 -17.17 7.35
C LEU A 205 -10.58 -17.10 7.68
N ARG A 206 -9.70 -17.42 6.72
CA ARG A 206 -8.24 -17.28 6.90
C ARG A 206 -7.86 -15.84 7.18
N ARG A 207 -8.48 -14.87 6.51
CA ARG A 207 -8.28 -13.43 6.78
C ARG A 207 -8.74 -13.06 8.19
N ALA A 208 -9.92 -13.50 8.60
CA ALA A 208 -10.44 -13.31 9.95
C ALA A 208 -9.48 -13.84 11.02
N ILE A 209 -8.93 -15.04 10.82
CA ILE A 209 -7.95 -15.63 11.75
C ILE A 209 -6.66 -14.80 11.79
N LYS A 210 -6.18 -14.33 10.64
CA LYS A 210 -4.91 -13.58 10.54
C LYS A 210 -4.99 -12.20 11.19
N TYR A 211 -6.13 -11.53 11.11
CA TYR A 211 -6.28 -10.13 11.56
C TYR A 211 -6.87 -9.99 12.95
N SER A 212 -7.58 -10.99 13.46
CA SER A 212 -8.17 -10.95 14.79
C SER A 212 -7.19 -11.44 15.85
N LEU A 213 -6.75 -10.54 16.73
CA LEU A 213 -5.89 -10.91 17.87
C LEU A 213 -6.65 -11.56 19.02
N THR A 214 -7.95 -11.26 19.15
CA THR A 214 -8.78 -11.72 20.27
C THR A 214 -9.83 -12.72 19.78
N PHE A 215 -10.14 -13.72 20.60
CA PHE A 215 -11.20 -14.68 20.28
C PHE A 215 -12.56 -14.02 20.05
N GLN A 216 -12.85 -12.93 20.77
CA GLN A 216 -14.07 -12.14 20.59
C GLN A 216 -14.12 -11.49 19.20
N SER A 217 -13.06 -10.79 18.78
CA SER A 217 -13.03 -10.15 17.45
C SER A 217 -13.09 -11.18 16.32
N PHE A 218 -12.51 -12.38 16.52
CA PHE A 218 -12.68 -13.49 15.60
C PHE A 218 -14.14 -13.98 15.53
N ASN A 219 -14.82 -14.14 16.67
CA ASN A 219 -16.22 -14.56 16.68
C ASN A 219 -17.15 -13.55 16.04
N ASP A 220 -16.91 -12.25 16.28
CA ASP A 220 -17.70 -11.17 15.68
C ASP A 220 -17.54 -11.18 14.16
N GLU A 221 -16.30 -11.32 13.67
CA GLU A 221 -16.01 -11.45 12.24
C GLU A 221 -16.62 -12.74 11.64
N ARG A 222 -16.55 -13.87 12.35
CA ARG A 222 -17.18 -15.13 11.93
C ARG A 222 -18.70 -14.98 11.78
N ARG A 223 -19.36 -14.27 12.70
CA ARG A 223 -20.80 -14.00 12.62
C ARG A 223 -21.11 -13.13 11.40
N TYR A 224 -20.32 -12.08 11.15
CA TYR A 224 -20.45 -11.23 9.98
C TYR A 224 -20.29 -11.99 8.66
N ILE A 225 -19.27 -12.84 8.58
CA ILE A 225 -19.04 -13.72 7.42
C ILE A 225 -20.26 -14.62 7.20
N LYS A 226 -20.74 -15.28 8.26
CA LYS A 226 -21.92 -16.16 8.18
C LYS A 226 -23.17 -15.40 7.71
N SER A 227 -23.46 -14.21 8.25
CA SER A 227 -24.61 -13.41 7.81
C SER A 227 -24.50 -12.99 6.35
N THR A 228 -23.31 -12.65 5.89
CA THR A 228 -23.04 -12.27 4.49
C THR A 228 -23.32 -13.42 3.54
N PHE A 229 -22.85 -14.64 3.85
CA PHE A 229 -23.12 -15.81 3.02
C PHE A 229 -24.60 -16.24 3.05
N LEU A 230 -25.29 -16.10 4.19
CA LEU A 230 -26.73 -16.37 4.29
C LEU A 230 -27.54 -15.39 3.43
N TYR A 231 -27.19 -14.10 3.45
CA TYR A 231 -27.87 -13.08 2.65
C TYR A 231 -27.75 -13.32 1.13
N ASN A 232 -26.60 -13.84 0.67
CA ASN A 232 -26.37 -14.12 -0.74
C ASN A 232 -26.86 -15.53 -1.19
N GLY A 233 -27.61 -16.24 -0.34
CA GLY A 233 -28.19 -17.54 -0.68
C GLY A 233 -27.17 -18.69 -0.77
N SER A 234 -25.98 -18.53 -0.19
CA SER A 234 -24.86 -19.47 -0.33
C SER A 234 -24.78 -20.54 0.77
N VAL A 235 -25.92 -20.99 1.31
CA VAL A 235 -25.94 -22.03 2.34
C VAL A 235 -26.99 -23.09 2.04
N TYR A 236 -26.58 -24.11 1.28
CA TYR A 236 -26.97 -25.51 1.49
C TYR A 236 -25.74 -26.38 1.20
N CYS A 237 -24.94 -26.63 2.23
CA CYS A 237 -24.03 -27.78 2.39
C CYS A 237 -23.65 -27.85 3.87
#